data_AF-A0A954XG59-F1
#
_entry.id   AF-A0A954XG59-F1
#
_cell.length_a   1.000
_cell.length_b   1.000
_cell.length_c   1.000
_cell.angle_alpha   90.00
_cell.angle_beta   90.00
_cell.angle_gamma   90.00
#
_symmetry.space_group_name_H-M   'P 1'
#
loop_
_entity.id
_entity.type
_entity.pdbx_description
1 polymer ?
#
loop_
_entity_poly.entity_id
_entity_poly.type
_entity_poly.pdbx_seq_one_letter_code
_entity_poly.pdbx_strand_id
1 'polypeptide(L)'
;PLRLEWEQGLLAISERLLETGGCERDPKQAMSEVELFRVVVRADQGLCRLDSTQRPYQIGLRLELQESIIVTRPGAALVQHLGFSAEEFQQYVERRFAWEDRNSCYPNADPATTIRWQVLREDSDQPVVFDLLAEGQTWYHDMGVTFADPWQTPLPSAAFNRQHPADYVAKAADMESMRLGLDLARMPTLAE
;
A
#
# COMPACT_ATOMS: atom_id res chain seq x y z
N PRO A 1 -1.71 9.09 7.66
CA PRO A 1 -2.44 7.95 7.07
C PRO A 1 -3.71 8.48 6.43
N LEU A 2 -4.10 7.90 5.30
CA LEU A 2 -5.30 8.30 4.57
C LEU A 2 -5.95 7.05 3.97
N ARG A 3 -7.28 7.07 3.82
CA ARG A 3 -8.05 6.03 3.14
C ARG A 3 -8.78 6.65 1.96
N LEU A 4 -8.56 6.11 0.77
CA LEU A 4 -9.24 6.48 -0.46
C LEU A 4 -10.09 5.30 -0.90
N GLU A 5 -11.39 5.52 -0.99
CA GLU A 5 -12.34 4.53 -1.45
C GLU A 5 -13.04 5.11 -2.69
N TRP A 6 -13.13 4.29 -3.74
CA TRP A 6 -13.89 4.64 -4.93
C TRP A 6 -14.70 3.44 -5.39
N GLU A 7 -16.00 3.67 -5.56
CA GLU A 7 -16.95 2.66 -6.00
C GLU A 7 -17.66 3.12 -7.28
N GLN A 8 -17.82 2.20 -8.25
CA GLN A 8 -18.69 2.34 -9.43
C GLN A 8 -18.50 3.66 -10.19
N GLY A 9 -17.37 3.81 -10.87
CA GLY A 9 -17.10 5.06 -11.58
C GLY A 9 -15.97 5.03 -12.60
N LEU A 10 -15.71 6.22 -13.15
CA LEU A 10 -14.58 6.51 -14.01
C LEU A 10 -13.68 7.52 -13.31
N LEU A 11 -12.42 7.14 -13.10
CA LEU A 11 -11.39 7.99 -12.53
C LEU A 11 -10.29 8.21 -13.58
N ALA A 12 -10.18 9.44 -14.07
CA ALA A 12 -9.11 9.82 -15.00
C ALA A 12 -8.18 10.82 -14.30
N ILE A 13 -6.93 10.42 -14.10
CA ILE A 13 -5.92 11.22 -13.41
C ILE A 13 -4.71 11.41 -14.31
N SER A 14 -4.19 12.65 -14.36
CA SER A 14 -3.00 13.02 -15.15
C SER A 14 -1.70 12.57 -14.49
N GLU A 15 -1.72 12.40 -13.18
CA GLU A 15 -0.58 12.01 -12.36
C GLU A 15 -0.84 10.65 -11.71
N ARG A 16 -0.80 10.57 -10.38
CA ARG A 16 -1.04 9.36 -9.60
C ARG A 16 -2.18 9.58 -8.61
N LEU A 17 -2.81 8.50 -8.17
CA LEU A 17 -3.89 8.57 -7.19
C LEU A 17 -3.34 8.87 -5.80
N LEU A 18 -2.17 8.29 -5.49
CA LEU A 18 -1.49 8.48 -4.23
C LEU A 18 0.00 8.74 -4.45
N GLU A 19 0.48 9.89 -3.96
CA GLU A 19 1.90 10.16 -3.82
C GLU A 19 2.19 10.51 -2.35
N THR A 20 3.13 9.78 -1.75
CA THR A 20 3.56 10.04 -0.37
C THR A 20 5.07 10.16 -0.31
N GLY A 21 5.54 11.14 0.47
CA GLY A 21 6.93 11.23 0.85
C GLY A 21 7.22 10.46 2.14
N GLY A 22 8.50 10.28 2.44
CA GLY A 22 8.94 9.69 3.68
C GLY A 22 8.72 10.60 4.90
N CYS A 23 8.93 10.01 6.08
CA CYS A 23 8.82 10.63 7.39
C CYS A 23 10.17 10.62 8.11
N GLU A 24 10.42 11.61 8.96
CA GLU A 24 11.65 11.68 9.78
C GLU A 24 11.62 10.69 10.95
N ARG A 25 10.43 10.27 11.36
CA ARG A 25 10.21 9.31 12.43
C ARG A 25 9.47 8.12 11.87
N ASP A 26 9.85 6.94 12.36
CA ASP A 26 9.19 5.71 12.01
C ASP A 26 7.68 5.79 12.30
N PRO A 27 6.82 5.77 11.26
CA PRO A 27 5.39 5.88 11.45
C PRO A 27 4.85 4.51 11.87
N LYS A 28 5.06 4.18 13.15
CA LYS A 28 4.62 2.92 13.74
C LYS A 28 3.14 2.69 13.40
N GLN A 29 2.87 1.63 12.62
CA GLN A 29 1.53 1.18 12.21
C GLN A 29 0.73 2.15 11.32
N ALA A 30 1.34 3.19 10.74
CA ALA A 30 0.60 4.05 9.81
C ALA A 30 0.49 3.38 8.44
N MET A 31 -0.74 3.24 7.95
CA MET A 31 -1.07 2.69 6.64
C MET A 31 -1.85 3.72 5.83
N SER A 32 -1.57 3.80 4.53
CA SER A 32 -2.44 4.44 3.55
C SER A 32 -3.19 3.35 2.80
N GLU A 33 -4.49 3.53 2.61
CA GLU A 33 -5.38 2.53 2.04
C GLU A 33 -6.01 3.07 0.77
N VAL A 34 -5.98 2.26 -0.29
CA VAL A 34 -6.61 2.57 -1.58
C VAL A 34 -7.49 1.38 -1.96
N GLU A 35 -8.79 1.62 -2.02
CA GLU A 35 -9.81 0.63 -2.33
C GLU A 35 -10.57 1.05 -3.58
N LEU A 36 -10.52 0.22 -4.63
CA LEU A 36 -11.18 0.49 -5.91
C LEU A 36 -12.10 -0.67 -6.27
N PHE A 37 -13.41 -0.40 -6.27
CA PHE A 37 -14.44 -1.39 -6.57
C PHE A 37 -15.27 -0.99 -7.79
N ARG A 38 -15.22 -1.80 -8.86
CA ARG A 38 -15.95 -1.55 -10.12
C ARG A 38 -15.61 -0.19 -10.74
N VAL A 39 -14.33 0.18 -10.72
CA VAL A 39 -13.86 1.47 -11.22
C VAL A 39 -13.05 1.28 -12.49
N VAL A 40 -13.24 2.17 -13.46
CA VAL A 40 -12.31 2.32 -14.58
C VAL A 40 -11.34 3.44 -14.22
N VAL A 41 -10.06 3.12 -14.06
CA VAL A 41 -9.01 4.09 -13.74
C VAL A 41 -8.09 4.26 -14.93
N ARG A 42 -7.87 5.51 -15.35
CA ARG A 42 -6.75 5.87 -16.22
C ARG A 42 -5.72 6.67 -15.43
N ALA A 43 -4.56 6.07 -15.22
CA ALA A 43 -3.44 6.63 -14.47
C ALA A 43 -2.15 6.43 -15.26
N ASP A 44 -1.86 7.36 -16.18
CA ASP A 44 -0.78 7.19 -17.17
C ASP A 44 0.59 6.98 -16.50
N GLN A 45 0.83 7.54 -15.31
CA GLN A 45 2.11 7.39 -14.59
C GLN A 45 2.14 6.19 -13.64
N GLY A 46 1.03 5.49 -13.42
CA GLY A 46 0.86 4.51 -12.35
C GLY A 46 -0.09 5.01 -11.27
N LEU A 47 -0.45 4.14 -10.32
CA LEU A 47 -1.48 4.44 -9.33
C LEU A 47 -0.90 5.05 -8.05
N CYS A 48 0.19 4.48 -7.54
CA CYS A 48 0.79 4.88 -6.27
C CYS A 48 2.30 5.15 -6.42
N ARG A 49 2.82 6.13 -5.68
CA ARG A 49 4.26 6.37 -5.49
C ARG A 49 4.56 6.67 -4.02
N LEU A 50 5.56 6.00 -3.48
CA LEU A 50 6.11 6.24 -2.15
C LEU A 50 7.60 6.58 -2.27
N ASP A 51 8.01 7.71 -1.72
CA ASP A 51 9.35 8.26 -1.92
C ASP A 51 10.03 8.58 -0.58
N SER A 52 10.98 7.74 -0.18
CA SER A 52 11.82 7.93 1.02
C SER A 52 13.19 8.54 0.74
N THR A 53 13.47 9.00 -0.48
CA THR A 53 14.81 9.52 -0.84
C THR A 53 15.24 10.73 0.00
N GLN A 54 14.30 11.53 0.50
CA GLN A 54 14.59 12.66 1.38
C GLN A 54 14.43 12.33 2.87
N ARG A 55 13.67 11.29 3.20
CA ARG A 55 13.27 10.94 4.56
C ARG A 55 13.09 9.43 4.67
N PRO A 56 13.78 8.76 5.61
CA PRO A 56 14.04 7.33 5.51
C PRO A 56 12.79 6.45 5.72
N TYR A 57 11.77 6.93 6.43
CA TYR A 57 10.63 6.08 6.79
C TYR A 57 9.44 6.24 5.86
N GLN A 58 9.08 5.19 5.13
CA GLN A 58 7.83 5.16 4.35
C GLN A 58 6.63 4.77 5.23
N ILE A 59 5.49 5.41 4.92
CA ILE A 59 4.18 4.94 5.39
C ILE A 59 3.82 3.64 4.68
N GLY A 60 3.07 2.76 5.33
CA GLY A 60 2.58 1.56 4.65
C GLY A 60 1.56 1.89 3.56
N LEU A 61 1.40 0.95 2.64
CA LEU A 61 0.37 0.97 1.60
C LEU A 61 -0.41 -0.35 1.58
N ARG A 62 -1.73 -0.26 1.65
CA ARG A 62 -2.68 -1.32 1.31
C ARG A 62 -3.45 -0.91 0.07
N LEU A 63 -3.41 -1.76 -0.94
CA LEU A 63 -4.05 -1.52 -2.23
C LEU A 63 -4.96 -2.69 -2.58
N GLU A 64 -6.26 -2.42 -2.64
CA GLU A 64 -7.30 -3.39 -2.95
C GLU A 64 -8.01 -3.00 -4.24
N LEU A 65 -7.98 -3.90 -5.21
CA LEU A 65 -8.67 -3.74 -6.48
C LEU A 65 -9.67 -4.87 -6.64
N GLN A 66 -10.92 -4.52 -6.88
CA GLN A 66 -11.97 -5.50 -7.13
C GLN A 66 -12.80 -5.09 -8.34
N GLU A 67 -12.95 -6.02 -9.29
CA GLU A 67 -13.78 -5.86 -10.49
C GLU A 67 -13.50 -4.56 -11.27
N SER A 68 -12.25 -4.06 -11.21
CA SER A 68 -11.87 -2.75 -11.75
C SER A 68 -11.07 -2.88 -13.04
N ILE A 69 -10.99 -1.81 -13.83
CA ILE A 69 -10.16 -1.74 -15.04
C ILE A 69 -9.10 -0.68 -14.83
N ILE A 70 -7.83 -1.05 -14.79
CA ILE A 70 -6.73 -0.10 -14.58
C ILE A 70 -5.91 0.06 -15.86
N VAL A 71 -5.82 1.30 -16.33
CA VAL A 71 -5.15 1.68 -17.57
C VAL A 71 -3.97 2.59 -17.22
N THR A 72 -2.75 2.09 -17.44
CA THR A 72 -1.50 2.87 -17.29
C THR A 72 -0.80 3.02 -18.64
N ARG A 73 0.20 3.90 -18.78
CA ARG A 73 1.05 3.88 -19.99
C ARG A 73 1.90 2.61 -19.99
N PRO A 74 2.23 2.06 -21.18
CA PRO A 74 3.19 0.96 -21.30
C PRO A 74 4.46 1.19 -20.48
N GLY A 75 4.79 0.22 -19.65
CA GLY A 75 5.99 0.22 -18.80
C GLY A 75 5.89 1.00 -17.49
N ALA A 76 4.80 1.74 -17.25
CA ALA A 76 4.57 2.41 -15.97
C ALA A 76 4.28 1.38 -14.86
N ALA A 77 4.92 1.56 -13.70
CA ALA A 77 4.65 0.76 -12.52
C ALA A 77 3.32 1.15 -11.88
N LEU A 78 2.49 0.17 -11.52
CA LEU A 78 1.25 0.40 -10.81
C LEU A 78 1.53 1.00 -9.43
N VAL A 79 2.52 0.41 -8.73
CA VAL A 79 3.05 0.91 -7.47
C VAL A 79 4.55 1.11 -7.63
N GLN A 80 5.04 2.28 -7.21
CA GLN A 80 6.47 2.61 -7.23
C GLN A 80 6.96 3.00 -5.83
N HIS A 81 8.06 2.38 -5.38
CA HIS A 81 8.79 2.79 -4.19
C HIS A 81 10.17 3.32 -4.58
N LEU A 82 10.63 4.36 -3.89
CA LEU A 82 11.94 4.97 -4.10
C LEU A 82 12.62 5.16 -2.76
N GLY A 83 13.94 4.99 -2.70
CA GLY A 83 14.73 5.31 -1.51
C GLY A 83 14.77 4.19 -0.48
N PHE A 84 14.83 2.93 -0.93
CA PHE A 84 15.05 1.78 -0.06
C PHE A 84 16.47 1.21 -0.24
N SER A 85 17.10 0.78 0.84
CA SER A 85 18.11 -0.29 0.75
C SER A 85 17.45 -1.66 0.58
N ALA A 86 18.21 -2.69 0.18
CA ALA A 86 17.65 -4.03 0.03
C ALA A 86 17.05 -4.60 1.32
N GLU A 87 17.72 -4.38 2.45
CA GLU A 87 17.27 -4.88 3.75
C GLU A 87 15.99 -4.16 4.21
N GLU A 88 15.93 -2.83 4.07
CA GLU A 88 14.75 -2.05 4.44
C GLU A 88 13.55 -2.38 3.57
N PHE A 89 13.77 -2.64 2.27
CA PHE A 89 12.69 -3.07 1.39
C PHE A 89 12.07 -4.37 1.87
N GLN A 90 12.87 -5.39 2.16
CA GLN A 90 12.36 -6.68 2.65
C GLN A 90 11.52 -6.49 3.93
N GLN A 91 12.03 -5.72 4.90
CA GLN A 91 11.30 -5.43 6.14
C GLN A 91 10.02 -4.62 5.90
N TYR A 92 10.03 -3.69 4.95
CA TYR A 92 8.88 -2.89 4.57
C TYR A 92 7.80 -3.79 3.97
N VAL A 93 8.15 -4.62 2.98
CA VAL A 93 7.19 -5.49 2.29
C VAL A 93 6.50 -6.43 3.25
N GLU A 94 7.24 -7.05 4.15
CA GLU A 94 6.71 -8.00 5.13
C GLU A 94 5.69 -7.37 6.09
N ARG A 95 5.76 -6.06 6.33
CA ARG A 95 5.03 -5.41 7.44
C ARG A 95 4.13 -4.26 7.03
N ARG A 96 4.33 -3.71 5.84
CA ARG A 96 3.81 -2.39 5.44
C ARG A 96 3.30 -2.34 4.01
N PHE A 97 3.41 -3.42 3.26
CA PHE A 97 2.81 -3.51 1.93
C PHE A 97 1.75 -4.61 1.89
N ALA A 98 0.59 -4.26 1.36
CA ALA A 98 -0.51 -5.18 1.15
C ALA A 98 -1.08 -4.94 -0.24
N TRP A 99 -1.25 -5.99 -1.03
CA TRP A 99 -1.87 -5.94 -2.35
C TRP A 99 -2.89 -7.05 -2.50
N GLU A 100 -4.10 -6.67 -2.89
CA GLU A 100 -5.16 -7.60 -3.20
C GLU A 100 -5.81 -7.23 -4.53
N ASP A 101 -5.90 -8.21 -5.44
CA ASP A 101 -6.66 -8.07 -6.67
C ASP A 101 -7.68 -9.19 -6.80
N ARG A 102 -8.94 -8.80 -7.03
CA ARG A 102 -10.09 -9.68 -7.23
C ARG A 102 -10.75 -9.34 -8.56
N ASN A 103 -10.34 -10.07 -9.61
CA ASN A 103 -10.98 -10.02 -10.93
C ASN A 103 -10.90 -8.64 -11.60
N SER A 104 -9.80 -7.91 -11.42
CA SER A 104 -9.54 -6.67 -12.17
C SER A 104 -8.89 -6.95 -13.53
N CYS A 105 -8.98 -5.97 -14.43
CA CYS A 105 -8.47 -6.03 -15.80
C CYS A 105 -7.44 -4.92 -16.06
N TYR A 106 -6.41 -5.23 -16.85
CA TYR A 106 -5.27 -4.34 -17.13
C TYR A 106 -5.02 -4.28 -18.64
N PRO A 107 -5.77 -3.46 -19.40
CA PRO A 107 -5.80 -3.53 -20.87
C PRO A 107 -4.48 -3.19 -21.57
N ASN A 108 -3.62 -2.40 -20.92
CA ASN A 108 -2.33 -1.96 -21.46
C ASN A 108 -1.15 -2.80 -20.94
N ALA A 109 -1.42 -3.87 -20.19
CA ALA A 109 -0.44 -4.92 -20.02
C ALA A 109 -0.23 -5.57 -21.40
N ASP A 110 0.86 -5.21 -22.09
CA ASP A 110 1.42 -6.04 -23.16
C ASP A 110 1.46 -7.50 -22.65
N PRO A 111 1.18 -8.53 -23.46
CA PRO A 111 1.40 -9.92 -23.08
C PRO A 111 2.80 -10.21 -22.51
N ALA A 112 3.80 -9.34 -22.75
CA ALA A 112 5.11 -9.34 -22.10
C ALA A 112 5.26 -8.35 -20.92
N THR A 113 4.39 -7.35 -20.75
CA THR A 113 4.40 -6.44 -19.59
C THR A 113 3.34 -6.84 -18.58
N THR A 114 3.82 -7.61 -17.64
CA THR A 114 3.29 -7.85 -16.31
C THR A 114 2.84 -6.56 -15.59
N ILE A 115 1.95 -6.68 -14.59
CA ILE A 115 1.63 -5.54 -13.72
C ILE A 115 2.86 -5.30 -12.86
N ARG A 116 3.47 -4.12 -13.02
CA ARG A 116 4.76 -3.84 -12.39
C ARG A 116 4.58 -3.22 -11.01
N TRP A 117 5.21 -3.84 -10.03
CA TRP A 117 5.64 -3.17 -8.81
C TRP A 117 7.12 -2.85 -8.95
N GLN A 118 7.47 -1.59 -8.80
CA GLN A 118 8.84 -1.11 -9.03
C GLN A 118 9.45 -0.55 -7.77
N VAL A 119 10.71 -0.89 -7.53
CA VAL A 119 11.50 -0.39 -6.41
C VAL A 119 12.79 0.18 -6.96
N LEU A 120 13.00 1.49 -6.78
CA LEU A 120 14.29 2.11 -7.03
C LEU A 120 15.06 2.17 -5.72
N ARG A 121 16.19 1.48 -5.68
CA ARG A 121 17.04 1.41 -4.50
C ARG A 121 17.96 2.62 -4.44
N GLU A 122 18.40 3.00 -3.24
CA GLU A 122 19.39 4.08 -3.09
C GLU A 122 20.78 3.69 -3.63
N ASP A 123 21.09 2.41 -3.60
CA ASP A 123 22.39 1.86 -3.97
C ASP A 123 22.45 1.32 -5.41
N SER A 124 21.38 1.46 -6.19
CA SER A 124 21.30 0.99 -7.58
C SER A 124 20.46 1.91 -8.45
N ASP A 125 21.04 2.34 -9.58
CA ASP A 125 20.31 3.06 -10.64
C ASP A 125 19.36 2.15 -11.43
N GLN A 126 19.48 0.83 -11.28
CA GLN A 126 18.58 -0.13 -11.92
C GLN A 126 17.43 -0.46 -10.96
N PRO A 127 16.17 -0.25 -11.39
CA PRO A 127 15.02 -0.60 -10.59
C PRO A 127 14.82 -2.11 -10.53
N VAL A 128 14.42 -2.60 -9.36
CA VAL A 128 13.89 -3.96 -9.22
C VAL A 128 12.41 -3.92 -9.59
N VAL A 129 12.00 -4.83 -10.47
CA VAL A 129 10.63 -4.90 -10.99
C VAL A 129 10.06 -6.27 -10.69
N PHE A 130 8.93 -6.28 -9.98
CA PHE A 130 8.16 -7.47 -9.68
C PHE A 130 6.91 -7.50 -10.54
N ASP A 131 6.50 -8.70 -10.94
CA ASP A 131 5.21 -8.94 -11.57
C ASP A 131 4.15 -9.27 -10.51
N LEU A 132 3.26 -8.31 -10.22
CA LEU A 132 2.18 -8.49 -9.25
C LEU A 132 1.19 -9.60 -9.64
N LEU A 133 1.09 -9.99 -10.92
CA LEU A 133 0.24 -11.10 -11.34
C LEU A 133 0.92 -12.46 -11.16
N ALA A 134 2.23 -12.58 -11.46
CA ALA A 134 2.96 -13.84 -11.30
C ALA A 134 3.32 -14.15 -9.84
N GLU A 135 3.58 -13.13 -9.03
CA GLU A 135 3.88 -13.28 -7.60
C GLU A 135 2.65 -13.69 -6.76
N GLY A 136 1.47 -13.76 -7.39
CA GLY A 136 0.21 -14.10 -6.71
C GLY A 136 -0.23 -13.02 -5.71
N GLN A 137 -1.41 -13.21 -5.10
CA GLN A 137 -1.89 -12.34 -4.02
C GLN A 137 -0.87 -12.38 -2.87
N THR A 138 -0.14 -11.29 -2.67
CA THR A 138 0.76 -11.13 -1.53
C THR A 138 -0.11 -10.79 -0.33
N TRP A 139 -0.41 -11.83 0.46
CA TRP A 139 -1.18 -11.68 1.67
C TRP A 139 -0.37 -10.86 2.68
N TYR A 140 -0.83 -9.64 2.91
CA TYR A 140 -0.60 -8.99 4.18
C TYR A 140 -1.29 -9.82 5.26
N HIS A 141 -0.51 -10.38 6.17
CA HIS A 141 -1.06 -10.63 7.48
C HIS A 141 -1.18 -9.27 8.14
N ASP A 142 -2.43 -8.87 8.32
CA ASP A 142 -2.78 -7.93 9.35
C ASP A 142 -2.10 -8.43 10.62
N MET A 143 -1.01 -7.76 11.01
CA MET A 143 -0.70 -7.63 12.43
C MET A 143 -1.75 -6.69 13.00
N GLY A 144 -3.01 -7.08 12.79
CA GLY A 144 -4.19 -6.46 13.33
C GLY A 144 -3.94 -6.49 14.80
N VAL A 145 -3.56 -5.34 15.33
CA VAL A 145 -4.31 -4.87 16.45
C VAL A 145 -5.72 -4.80 15.88
N THR A 146 -6.49 -5.86 16.10
CA THR A 146 -7.94 -5.74 16.13
C THR A 146 -8.13 -4.64 17.15
N PHE A 147 -8.25 -3.39 16.70
CA PHE A 147 -8.83 -2.38 17.55
C PHE A 147 -10.17 -3.00 17.89
N ALA A 148 -10.39 -3.32 19.17
CA ALA A 148 -11.71 -3.67 19.63
C ALA A 148 -12.63 -2.61 19.02
N ASP A 149 -13.48 -3.06 18.10
CA ASP A 149 -14.33 -2.28 17.22
C ASP A 149 -14.53 -0.85 17.73
N PRO A 150 -13.80 0.17 17.23
CA PRO A 150 -13.80 1.50 17.86
C PRO A 150 -15.20 2.13 17.86
N TRP A 151 -16.11 1.58 17.04
CA TRP A 151 -17.54 1.89 17.02
C TRP A 151 -18.30 1.51 18.31
N GLN A 152 -17.72 0.73 19.21
CA GLN A 152 -18.28 0.50 20.55
C GLN A 152 -17.96 1.64 21.54
N THR A 153 -17.05 2.54 21.17
CA THR A 153 -16.79 3.76 21.96
C THR A 153 -17.78 4.82 21.50
N PRO A 154 -18.60 5.39 22.39
CA PRO A 154 -19.54 6.43 21.98
C PRO A 154 -18.77 7.56 21.30
N LEU A 155 -19.27 7.98 20.13
CA LEU A 155 -18.70 9.10 19.37
C LEU A 155 -18.39 10.27 20.32
N PRO A 156 -17.21 10.90 20.22
CA PRO A 156 -16.91 12.06 21.03
C PRO A 156 -18.01 13.11 20.84
N SER A 157 -18.67 13.50 21.93
CA SER A 157 -19.79 14.45 21.91
C SER A 157 -19.37 15.88 21.53
N ALA A 158 -18.06 16.15 21.49
CA ALA A 158 -17.50 17.43 21.11
C ALA A 158 -17.29 17.54 19.59
N ALA A 159 -17.56 18.73 19.05
CA ALA A 159 -17.24 19.07 17.66
C ALA A 159 -15.75 18.85 17.36
N PHE A 160 -15.45 18.42 16.12
CA PHE A 160 -14.10 18.01 15.68
C PHE A 160 -13.00 19.04 16.02
N ASN A 161 -13.30 20.34 15.94
CA ASN A 161 -12.35 21.42 16.26
C ASN A 161 -12.06 21.61 17.76
N ARG A 162 -12.66 20.80 18.64
CA ARG A 162 -12.47 20.81 20.10
C ARG A 162 -11.93 19.49 20.65
N GLN A 163 -11.60 18.53 19.79
CA GLN A 163 -11.03 17.24 20.18
C GLN A 163 -9.51 17.37 20.38
N HIS A 164 -8.95 16.64 21.35
CA HIS A 164 -7.52 16.62 21.68
C HIS A 164 -6.89 15.28 21.28
N PRO A 165 -5.56 15.23 21.03
CA PRO A 165 -4.87 13.99 20.64
C PRO A 165 -5.06 12.80 21.60
N ALA A 166 -5.33 13.07 22.89
CA ALA A 166 -5.59 12.04 23.89
C ALA A 166 -6.93 11.30 23.67
N ASP A 167 -7.85 11.86 22.88
CA ASP A 167 -9.15 11.26 22.57
C ASP A 167 -9.06 10.08 21.59
N TYR A 168 -7.86 9.81 21.03
CA TYR A 168 -7.63 8.81 19.98
C TYR A 168 -6.65 7.68 20.36
N VAL A 169 -6.26 7.53 21.63
CA VAL A 169 -5.25 6.52 22.03
C VAL A 169 -5.92 5.20 22.40
N ALA A 170 -5.53 4.10 21.73
CA ALA A 170 -6.00 2.75 22.01
C ALA A 170 -5.47 2.19 23.34
N LYS A 171 -6.29 1.36 24.02
CA LYS A 171 -5.95 0.77 25.33
C LYS A 171 -5.24 -0.58 25.16
N ALA A 172 -4.32 -0.87 26.09
CA ALA A 172 -3.32 -1.94 26.00
C ALA A 172 -3.82 -3.41 26.04
N ALA A 173 -5.13 -3.66 26.08
CA ALA A 173 -5.68 -5.02 26.24
C ALA A 173 -5.70 -5.85 24.92
N ASP A 174 -5.44 -5.22 23.78
CA ASP A 174 -5.67 -5.82 22.44
C ASP A 174 -4.45 -6.59 21.87
N MET A 175 -3.35 -6.79 22.64
CA MET A 175 -2.05 -7.25 22.08
C MET A 175 -1.76 -8.77 22.16
N GLU A 176 -2.56 -9.60 22.85
CA GLU A 176 -2.15 -10.99 23.16
C GLU A 176 -2.53 -12.06 22.11
N SER A 177 -3.23 -11.73 21.03
CA SER A 177 -3.76 -12.71 20.06
C SER A 177 -2.95 -12.91 18.76
N MET A 178 -1.75 -12.31 18.65
CA MET A 178 -1.01 -12.11 17.38
C MET A 178 -0.02 -13.23 16.97
N ARG A 179 -0.37 -14.53 17.01
CA ARG A 179 0.62 -15.59 16.72
C ARG A 179 0.09 -16.72 15.83
N LEU A 180 0.28 -16.63 14.50
CA LEU A 180 0.31 -17.69 13.45
C LEU A 180 0.12 -17.01 12.07
N GLY A 181 0.84 -17.22 10.96
CA GLY A 181 2.03 -18.01 10.60
C GLY A 181 2.41 -17.60 9.14
N LEU A 182 3.70 -17.48 8.83
CA LEU A 182 4.21 -17.03 7.51
C LEU A 182 4.50 -18.22 6.59
N ASP A 183 4.24 -18.08 5.29
CA ASP A 183 4.91 -18.90 4.25
C ASP A 183 5.98 -18.06 3.54
N LEU A 184 7.16 -17.99 4.15
CA LEU A 184 8.32 -17.21 3.69
C LEU A 184 8.93 -17.73 2.38
N ALA A 185 8.53 -18.92 1.91
CA ALA A 185 9.15 -19.56 0.75
C ALA A 185 8.70 -18.98 -0.61
N ARG A 186 7.68 -18.12 -0.61
CA ARG A 186 7.08 -17.55 -1.83
C ARG A 186 7.28 -16.04 -1.98
N MET A 187 7.99 -15.38 -1.06
CA MET A 187 8.27 -13.96 -1.21
C MET A 187 9.41 -13.72 -2.21
N PRO A 188 9.31 -12.68 -3.05
CA PRO A 188 10.41 -12.30 -3.92
C PRO A 188 11.54 -11.74 -3.07
N THR A 189 12.64 -12.48 -2.98
CA THR A 189 13.85 -12.05 -2.28
C THR A 189 14.69 -11.17 -3.21
N LEU A 190 15.17 -10.04 -2.70
CA LEU A 190 16.24 -9.28 -3.35
C LEU A 190 17.54 -10.09 -3.26
N ALA A 191 17.82 -10.92 -4.26
CA ALA A 191 19.15 -11.52 -4.41
C ALA A 191 20.11 -10.48 -5.02
N GLU A 192 21.34 -10.43 -4.48
CA GLU A 192 22.43 -9.49 -4.85
C GLU A 192 22.81 -9.50 -6.33
#